data_AF-A0A0J0XY85-F1
#
_entry.id   AF-A0A0J0XY85-F1
#
_cell.length_a   1.000
_cell.length_b   1.000
_cell.length_c   1.000
_cell.angle_alpha   90.00
_cell.angle_beta   90.00
_cell.angle_gamma   90.00
#
_symmetry.space_group_name_H-M   'P 1'
#
loop_
_entity.id
_entity.type
_entity.pdbx_description
1 polymer ?
#
loop_
_entity_poly.entity_id
_entity_poly.type
_entity_poly.pdbx_seq_one_letter_code
_entity_poly.pdbx_strand_id
1 'polypeptide(L)'
;MSGDESSKRRKQSTPPRGSSPSQSVTQSPRAIPQDHLIDDEYWTDGDFEIVTSNGIRFRVPSYHLFAASWIFRNARKLAPPNDARIRLTDPVCETGYVFRLFMQLAEHGQLDGVGQQGIFKVHIKLHHLFLFLKKWDCPGLLAVLHHSISRLVEEDRGLDRSRMFIVAALNGDTRLCSRILEVSAKDVWGANRDGTPDAMIDAPTGTHIWDPYHWPVWFQLHCPPLYAWAVARAWGLVMASSPPEHERNPKAFGGRFVAFLEEVQDRQEIW
;
A
#
# COMPACT_ATOMS: atom_id res chain seq x y z
N MET A 1 68.00 -2.71 50.11
CA MET A 1 67.72 -4.07 49.60
C MET A 1 66.79 -3.92 48.42
N SER A 2 67.29 -4.27 47.24
CA SER A 2 66.57 -4.26 45.96
C SER A 2 65.37 -5.18 45.99
N GLY A 3 64.29 -4.75 45.35
CA GLY A 3 63.09 -5.54 45.08
C GLY A 3 62.46 -5.07 43.78
N ASP A 4 62.96 -5.66 42.70
CA ASP A 4 62.52 -5.59 41.31
C ASP A 4 61.27 -6.48 41.13
N GLU A 5 60.26 -6.10 40.34
CA GLU A 5 59.47 -7.04 39.50
C GLU A 5 58.34 -6.37 38.68
N SER A 6 58.67 -6.14 37.41
CA SER A 6 58.01 -6.75 36.25
C SER A 6 56.51 -6.51 35.96
N SER A 7 56.28 -5.44 35.20
CA SER A 7 55.12 -5.23 34.33
C SER A 7 55.04 -6.24 33.17
N LYS A 8 54.01 -7.09 33.14
CA LYS A 8 53.69 -7.97 31.99
C LYS A 8 52.75 -7.26 31.01
N ARG A 9 53.31 -6.71 29.91
CA ARG A 9 52.58 -6.26 28.72
C ARG A 9 52.13 -7.47 27.88
N ARG A 10 50.82 -7.73 27.86
CA ARG A 10 50.19 -8.74 27.00
C ARG A 10 49.97 -8.14 25.60
N LYS A 11 50.76 -8.57 24.61
CA LYS A 11 50.58 -8.24 23.19
C LYS A 11 49.32 -8.93 22.67
N GLN A 12 48.30 -8.15 22.31
CA GLN A 12 47.15 -8.64 21.55
C GLN A 12 47.55 -8.75 20.08
N SER A 13 47.44 -9.96 19.53
CA SER A 13 47.67 -10.28 18.13
C SER A 13 46.44 -9.92 17.30
N THR A 14 46.60 -8.97 16.39
CA THR A 14 45.61 -8.60 15.37
C THR A 14 45.52 -9.71 14.32
N PRO A 15 44.32 -10.22 13.96
CA PRO A 15 44.18 -11.20 12.90
C PRO A 15 44.34 -10.57 11.51
N PRO A 16 44.81 -11.32 10.51
CA PRO A 16 45.02 -10.82 9.15
C PRO A 16 43.68 -10.57 8.44
N ARG A 17 43.58 -9.38 7.84
CA ARG A 17 42.44 -8.87 7.08
C ARG A 17 42.43 -9.55 5.69
N GLY A 18 41.74 -10.68 5.57
CA GLY A 18 41.47 -11.35 4.29
C GLY A 18 40.39 -10.61 3.50
N SER A 19 40.79 -9.67 2.66
CA SER A 19 39.91 -8.96 1.73
C SER A 19 39.67 -9.79 0.47
N SER A 20 38.64 -10.64 0.49
CA SER A 20 38.08 -11.25 -0.72
C SER A 20 37.01 -10.31 -1.29
N PRO A 21 37.17 -9.76 -2.51
CA PRO A 21 36.14 -8.96 -3.15
C PRO A 21 34.96 -9.88 -3.46
N SER A 22 33.87 -9.75 -2.69
CA SER A 22 32.59 -10.36 -3.02
C SER A 22 32.10 -9.75 -4.32
N GLN A 23 32.33 -10.45 -5.44
CA GLN A 23 31.70 -10.15 -6.72
C GLN A 23 30.20 -10.43 -6.55
N SER A 24 29.44 -9.40 -6.23
CA SER A 24 27.98 -9.43 -6.33
C SER A 24 27.64 -9.61 -7.81
N VAL A 25 27.43 -10.86 -8.22
CA VAL A 25 26.89 -11.22 -9.54
C VAL A 25 25.52 -10.55 -9.65
N THR A 26 25.50 -9.39 -10.30
CA THR A 26 24.26 -8.71 -10.66
C THR A 26 23.68 -9.51 -11.81
N GLN A 27 22.90 -10.54 -11.48
CA GLN A 27 22.16 -11.30 -12.48
C GLN A 27 21.15 -10.34 -13.11
N SER A 28 21.38 -9.95 -14.36
CA SER A 28 20.38 -9.25 -15.14
C SER A 28 19.06 -10.02 -15.10
N PRO A 29 17.91 -9.36 -14.91
CA PRO A 29 16.61 -10.01 -14.84
C PRO A 29 16.44 -10.96 -16.03
N ARG A 30 16.20 -12.26 -15.77
CA ARG A 30 15.94 -13.24 -16.82
C ARG A 30 14.78 -12.76 -17.68
N ALA A 31 15.04 -12.53 -18.97
CA ALA A 31 13.98 -12.24 -19.93
C ALA A 31 13.00 -13.42 -19.96
N ILE A 32 11.70 -13.15 -19.80
CA ILE A 32 10.67 -14.19 -19.97
C ILE A 32 10.65 -14.57 -21.45
N PRO A 33 10.78 -15.87 -21.81
CA PRO A 33 10.69 -16.30 -23.19
C PRO A 33 9.37 -15.83 -23.84
N GLN A 34 9.44 -15.39 -25.10
CA GLN A 34 8.27 -14.85 -25.82
C GLN A 34 7.13 -15.86 -25.98
N ASP A 35 7.45 -17.16 -25.93
CA ASP A 35 6.49 -18.25 -26.10
C ASP A 35 5.54 -18.46 -24.89
N HIS A 36 5.69 -17.64 -23.84
CA HIS A 36 4.88 -17.74 -22.61
C HIS A 36 4.02 -16.50 -22.35
N LEU A 37 3.81 -15.63 -23.35
CA LEU A 37 2.92 -14.48 -23.19
C LEU A 37 1.46 -14.92 -23.26
N ILE A 38 0.67 -14.50 -22.28
CA ILE A 38 -0.78 -14.72 -22.23
C ILE A 38 -1.46 -13.40 -22.58
N ASP A 39 -2.32 -13.38 -23.58
CA ASP A 39 -3.12 -12.20 -23.91
C ASP A 39 -4.15 -11.91 -22.82
N ASP A 40 -4.36 -10.63 -22.54
CA ASP A 40 -5.46 -10.19 -21.70
C ASP A 40 -6.83 -10.53 -22.32
N GLU A 41 -7.87 -10.69 -21.50
CA GLU A 41 -9.21 -11.04 -21.98
C GLU A 41 -9.96 -9.86 -22.60
N TYR A 42 -9.69 -8.63 -22.15
CA TYR A 42 -10.46 -7.44 -22.50
C TYR A 42 -9.67 -6.49 -23.40
N TRP A 43 -8.39 -6.28 -23.12
CA TRP A 43 -7.52 -5.38 -23.88
C TRP A 43 -6.63 -6.15 -24.86
N THR A 44 -7.26 -6.61 -25.94
CA THR A 44 -6.62 -7.38 -27.03
C THR A 44 -6.39 -6.58 -28.31
N ASP A 45 -6.92 -5.35 -28.39
CA ASP A 45 -6.82 -4.49 -29.56
C ASP A 45 -6.32 -3.08 -29.18
N GLY A 46 -5.36 -2.58 -29.97
CA GLY A 46 -4.68 -1.32 -29.70
C GLY A 46 -3.35 -1.17 -30.44
N ASP A 47 -2.89 0.07 -30.56
CA ASP A 47 -1.64 0.45 -31.22
C ASP A 47 -0.41 0.40 -30.30
N PHE A 48 -0.61 0.07 -29.02
CA PHE A 48 0.45 -0.01 -28.02
C PHE A 48 0.41 -1.33 -27.26
N GLU A 49 1.57 -1.98 -27.14
CA GLU A 49 1.72 -3.24 -26.42
C GLU A 49 2.36 -3.04 -25.04
N ILE A 50 1.70 -3.52 -23.98
CA ILE A 50 2.25 -3.59 -22.62
C ILE A 50 2.40 -5.05 -22.23
N VAL A 51 3.59 -5.45 -21.80
CA VAL A 51 3.83 -6.78 -21.23
C VAL A 51 4.14 -6.63 -19.75
N THR A 52 3.28 -7.16 -18.89
CA THR A 52 3.42 -7.03 -17.43
C THR A 52 4.49 -7.96 -16.86
N SER A 53 4.86 -7.75 -15.59
CA SER A 53 5.93 -8.51 -14.94
C SER A 53 5.64 -10.01 -14.82
N ASN A 54 4.36 -10.38 -14.82
CA ASN A 54 3.88 -11.77 -14.83
C ASN A 54 3.53 -12.32 -16.23
N GLY A 55 3.99 -11.67 -17.30
CA GLY A 55 3.86 -12.20 -18.67
C GLY A 55 2.50 -12.04 -19.32
N ILE A 56 1.63 -11.16 -18.79
CA ILE A 56 0.34 -10.85 -19.43
C ILE A 56 0.56 -9.73 -20.45
N ARG A 57 0.11 -9.94 -21.68
CA ARG A 57 0.19 -8.98 -22.78
C ARG A 57 -1.13 -8.25 -22.94
N PHE A 58 -1.05 -6.93 -22.90
CA PHE A 58 -2.14 -6.01 -23.16
C PHE A 58 -1.87 -5.29 -24.47
N ARG A 59 -2.89 -5.19 -25.32
CA ARG A 59 -2.91 -4.30 -26.48
C ARG A 59 -3.96 -3.25 -26.19
N VAL A 60 -3.52 -2.01 -26.07
CA VAL A 60 -4.36 -0.89 -25.62
C VAL A 60 -4.18 0.30 -26.55
N PRO A 61 -5.20 1.15 -26.70
CA PRO A 61 -5.05 2.43 -27.37
C PRO A 61 -4.06 3.33 -26.61
N SER A 62 -3.02 3.76 -27.30
CA SER A 62 -1.91 4.54 -26.74
C SER A 62 -2.35 5.85 -26.09
N TYR A 63 -3.46 6.43 -26.57
CA TYR A 63 -3.99 7.68 -26.04
C TYR A 63 -4.40 7.59 -24.56
N HIS A 64 -4.90 6.44 -24.07
CA HIS A 64 -5.19 6.26 -22.65
C HIS A 64 -3.91 6.33 -21.79
N LEU A 65 -2.87 5.62 -22.23
CA LEU A 65 -1.56 5.61 -21.55
C LEU A 65 -0.93 7.01 -21.55
N PHE A 66 -0.95 7.68 -22.69
CA PHE A 66 -0.30 8.97 -22.87
C PHE A 66 -1.05 10.10 -22.17
N ALA A 67 -2.38 10.02 -22.07
CA ALA A 67 -3.18 10.95 -21.27
C ALA A 67 -2.92 10.74 -19.78
N ALA A 68 -2.79 9.49 -19.33
CA ALA A 68 -2.58 9.16 -17.92
C ALA A 68 -1.18 9.50 -17.40
N SER A 69 -0.14 9.30 -18.23
CA SER A 69 1.26 9.44 -17.82
C SER A 69 2.14 10.02 -18.91
N TRP A 70 2.96 11.02 -18.53
CA TRP A 70 4.00 11.52 -19.41
C TRP A 70 5.16 10.54 -19.56
N ILE A 71 5.39 9.65 -18.58
CA ILE A 71 6.43 8.62 -18.63
C ILE A 71 6.12 7.64 -19.76
N PHE A 72 4.88 7.15 -19.87
CA PHE A 72 4.48 6.30 -21.01
C PHE A 72 4.65 7.02 -22.35
N ARG A 73 4.26 8.30 -22.41
CA ARG A 73 4.39 9.13 -23.61
C ARG A 73 5.85 9.30 -24.05
N ASN A 74 6.77 9.50 -23.11
CA ASN A 74 8.19 9.65 -23.41
C ASN A 74 8.88 8.32 -23.68
N ALA A 75 8.50 7.25 -22.98
CA ALA A 75 8.98 5.90 -23.26
C ALA A 75 8.69 5.49 -24.72
N ARG A 76 7.53 5.87 -25.27
CA ARG A 76 7.23 5.64 -26.70
C ARG A 76 8.24 6.29 -27.64
N LYS A 77 8.73 7.50 -27.33
CA LYS A 77 9.68 8.24 -28.17
C LYS A 77 11.06 7.60 -28.21
N LEU A 78 11.40 6.85 -27.17
CA LEU A 78 12.67 6.11 -27.08
C LEU A 78 12.59 4.73 -27.74
N ALA A 79 11.37 4.21 -27.95
CA ALA A 79 11.17 2.93 -28.61
C ALA A 79 11.35 3.06 -30.14
N PRO A 80 11.83 2.00 -30.83
CA PRO A 80 11.91 1.98 -32.29
C PRO A 80 10.56 2.32 -32.94
N PRO A 81 10.55 2.94 -34.14
CA PRO A 81 9.31 3.34 -34.81
C PRO A 81 8.31 2.19 -34.96
N ASN A 82 8.82 0.97 -35.22
CA ASN A 82 8.04 -0.23 -35.48
C ASN A 82 7.81 -1.13 -34.25
N ASP A 83 8.23 -0.70 -33.05
CA ASP A 83 8.12 -1.50 -31.82
C ASP A 83 7.51 -0.65 -30.69
N ALA A 84 6.19 -0.45 -30.74
CA ALA A 84 5.45 0.28 -29.71
C ALA A 84 5.16 -0.63 -28.49
N ARG A 85 6.23 -1.13 -27.86
CA ARG A 85 6.15 -2.08 -26.74
C ARG A 85 6.84 -1.54 -25.50
N ILE A 86 6.21 -1.66 -24.34
CA ILE A 86 6.86 -1.49 -23.04
C ILE A 86 6.69 -2.76 -22.22
N ARG A 87 7.79 -3.19 -21.60
CA ARG A 87 7.81 -4.29 -20.63
C ARG A 87 7.89 -3.72 -19.22
N LEU A 88 6.91 -4.09 -18.41
CA LEU A 88 6.91 -3.83 -16.99
C LEU A 88 7.61 -4.97 -16.27
N THR A 89 8.42 -4.67 -15.27
CA THR A 89 9.39 -5.60 -14.66
C THR A 89 9.20 -5.79 -13.16
N ASP A 90 8.40 -4.94 -12.51
CA ASP A 90 8.20 -4.96 -11.07
C ASP A 90 7.11 -5.96 -10.67
N PRO A 91 7.46 -7.04 -9.96
CA PRO A 91 6.50 -8.07 -9.59
C PRO A 91 5.50 -7.62 -8.52
N VAL A 92 5.76 -6.50 -7.83
CA VAL A 92 4.89 -5.99 -6.76
C VAL A 92 3.73 -5.20 -7.37
N CYS A 93 4.04 -4.17 -8.17
CA CYS A 93 3.02 -3.23 -8.65
C CYS A 93 2.75 -3.30 -10.15
N GLU A 94 3.56 -4.00 -10.95
CA GLU A 94 3.40 -4.04 -12.41
C GLU A 94 2.89 -5.38 -12.94
N THR A 95 1.94 -5.98 -12.21
CA THR A 95 1.28 -7.22 -12.61
C THR A 95 0.11 -6.95 -13.54
N GLY A 96 -0.33 -7.95 -14.31
CA GLY A 96 -1.51 -7.81 -15.17
C GLY A 96 -2.76 -7.43 -14.42
N TYR A 97 -2.94 -7.92 -13.18
CA TYR A 97 -4.08 -7.53 -12.36
C TYR A 97 -4.08 -6.03 -12.03
N VAL A 98 -2.95 -5.48 -11.60
CA VAL A 98 -2.82 -4.05 -11.29
C VAL A 98 -2.99 -3.21 -12.55
N PHE A 99 -2.44 -3.68 -13.67
CA PHE A 99 -2.57 -3.00 -14.95
C PHE A 99 -4.02 -2.95 -15.45
N ARG A 100 -4.83 -4.01 -15.24
CA ARG A 100 -6.28 -3.98 -15.50
C ARG A 100 -6.99 -2.90 -14.69
N LEU A 101 -6.70 -2.80 -13.39
CA LEU A 101 -7.28 -1.74 -12.54
C LEU A 101 -6.88 -0.35 -13.02
N PHE A 102 -5.62 -0.18 -13.43
CA PHE A 102 -5.16 1.06 -14.04
C PHE A 102 -5.92 1.39 -15.32
N MET A 103 -6.13 0.42 -16.22
CA MET A 103 -6.87 0.62 -17.47
C MET A 103 -8.34 0.96 -17.22
N GLN A 104 -9.02 0.27 -16.30
CA GLN A 104 -10.39 0.61 -15.89
C GLN A 104 -10.48 2.06 -15.39
N LEU A 105 -9.54 2.47 -14.55
CA LEU A 105 -9.49 3.83 -14.02
C LEU A 105 -9.19 4.86 -15.12
N ALA A 106 -8.28 4.55 -16.04
CA ALA A 106 -7.90 5.43 -17.15
C ALA A 106 -8.99 5.58 -18.21
N GLU A 107 -9.77 4.52 -18.45
CA GLU A 107 -10.80 4.46 -19.48
C GLU A 107 -12.17 4.96 -18.98
N HIS A 108 -12.56 4.56 -17.77
CA HIS A 108 -13.90 4.82 -17.23
C HIS A 108 -13.92 5.84 -16.09
N GLY A 109 -12.75 6.21 -15.55
CA GLY A 109 -12.67 7.09 -14.38
C GLY A 109 -13.19 6.47 -13.08
N GLN A 110 -13.41 5.15 -13.06
CA GLN A 110 -13.91 4.42 -11.90
C GLN A 110 -13.34 3.00 -11.84
N LEU A 111 -13.40 2.40 -10.65
CA LEU A 111 -12.96 1.03 -10.41
C LEU A 111 -14.17 0.10 -10.26
N ASP A 112 -14.47 -0.66 -11.30
CA ASP A 112 -15.57 -1.62 -11.29
C ASP A 112 -15.13 -3.00 -10.76
N GLY A 113 -15.99 -3.66 -9.99
CA GLY A 113 -15.78 -5.04 -9.56
C GLY A 113 -14.66 -5.28 -8.53
N VAL A 114 -14.02 -4.23 -8.00
CA VAL A 114 -12.93 -4.36 -7.02
C VAL A 114 -13.35 -5.14 -5.76
N GLY A 115 -14.60 -5.01 -5.33
CA GLY A 115 -15.16 -5.77 -4.21
C GLY A 115 -15.58 -7.21 -4.54
N GLN A 116 -15.80 -7.55 -5.82
CA GLN A 116 -16.39 -8.83 -6.21
C GLN A 116 -15.38 -9.99 -6.24
N GLN A 117 -14.08 -9.70 -6.41
CA GLN A 117 -13.05 -10.72 -6.58
C GLN A 117 -12.42 -11.22 -5.27
N GLY A 118 -13.25 -11.43 -4.25
CA GLY A 118 -12.83 -11.87 -2.92
C GLY A 118 -12.39 -10.69 -2.06
N ILE A 119 -13.22 -10.42 -1.04
CA ILE A 119 -13.07 -9.32 -0.09
C ILE A 119 -11.63 -9.28 0.46
N PHE A 120 -11.08 -10.45 0.84
CA PHE A 120 -9.80 -10.66 1.55
C PHE A 120 -8.55 -9.95 1.02
N LYS A 121 -8.48 -9.53 -0.26
CA LYS A 121 -7.26 -8.91 -0.83
C LYS A 121 -7.46 -7.54 -1.45
N VAL A 122 -8.62 -6.91 -1.23
CA VAL A 122 -8.93 -5.60 -1.82
C VAL A 122 -7.91 -4.52 -1.46
N HIS A 123 -7.45 -4.47 -0.21
CA HIS A 123 -6.49 -3.46 0.26
C HIS A 123 -5.11 -3.63 -0.39
N ILE A 124 -4.62 -4.87 -0.52
CA ILE A 124 -3.34 -5.16 -1.18
C ILE A 124 -3.38 -4.71 -2.64
N LYS A 125 -4.47 -5.07 -3.33
CA LYS A 125 -4.72 -4.72 -4.73
C LYS A 125 -4.73 -3.21 -4.96
N LEU A 126 -5.47 -2.46 -4.13
CA LEU A 126 -5.51 -1.00 -4.20
C LEU A 126 -4.15 -0.38 -3.84
N HIS A 127 -3.46 -0.89 -2.83
CA HIS A 127 -2.12 -0.42 -2.49
C HIS A 127 -1.14 -0.62 -3.66
N HIS A 128 -1.16 -1.76 -4.35
CA HIS A 128 -0.32 -1.97 -5.51
C HIS A 128 -0.70 -1.05 -6.68
N LEU A 129 -1.98 -0.73 -6.86
CA LEU A 129 -2.40 0.29 -7.83
C LEU A 129 -1.84 1.67 -7.47
N PHE A 130 -1.86 2.06 -6.20
CA PHE A 130 -1.22 3.30 -5.76
C PHE A 130 0.28 3.33 -6.08
N LEU A 131 1.00 2.24 -5.79
CA LEU A 131 2.43 2.11 -6.11
C LEU A 131 2.66 2.25 -7.61
N PHE A 132 1.81 1.61 -8.43
CA PHE A 132 1.87 1.71 -9.88
C PHE A 132 1.66 3.15 -10.37
N LEU A 133 0.60 3.82 -9.90
CA LEU A 133 0.28 5.20 -10.28
C LEU A 133 1.37 6.19 -9.87
N LYS A 134 2.00 6.00 -8.70
CA LYS A 134 3.15 6.80 -8.26
C LYS A 134 4.38 6.54 -9.12
N LYS A 135 4.70 5.26 -9.37
CA LYS A 135 5.88 4.85 -10.16
C LYS A 135 5.84 5.37 -11.59
N TRP A 136 4.66 5.32 -12.21
CA TRP A 136 4.44 5.78 -13.58
C TRP A 136 4.02 7.25 -13.68
N ASP A 137 4.10 8.00 -12.58
CA ASP A 137 3.75 9.42 -12.48
C ASP A 137 2.40 9.77 -13.14
N CYS A 138 1.34 9.20 -12.59
CA CYS A 138 -0.04 9.37 -13.02
C CYS A 138 -0.85 10.25 -12.04
N PRO A 139 -0.49 11.53 -11.79
CA PRO A 139 -1.08 12.33 -10.72
C PRO A 139 -2.60 12.57 -10.90
N GLY A 140 -3.07 12.69 -12.15
CA GLY A 140 -4.49 12.84 -12.44
C GLY A 140 -5.31 11.61 -12.00
N LEU A 141 -4.86 10.42 -12.39
CA LEU A 141 -5.52 9.18 -11.99
C LEU A 141 -5.36 8.89 -10.50
N LEU A 142 -4.23 9.29 -9.90
CA LEU A 142 -4.04 9.20 -8.46
C LEU A 142 -5.10 10.03 -7.71
N ALA A 143 -5.39 11.26 -8.17
CA ALA A 143 -6.46 12.08 -7.61
C ALA A 143 -7.85 11.44 -7.79
N VAL A 144 -8.13 10.87 -8.97
CA VAL A 144 -9.39 10.12 -9.22
C VAL A 144 -9.52 8.92 -8.28
N LEU A 145 -8.42 8.18 -8.03
CA LEU A 145 -8.40 7.06 -7.11
C LEU A 145 -8.67 7.50 -5.67
N HIS A 146 -8.00 8.55 -5.19
CA HIS A 146 -8.27 9.12 -3.86
C HIS A 146 -9.73 9.54 -3.70
N HIS A 147 -10.28 10.23 -4.71
CA HIS A 147 -11.68 10.65 -4.71
C HIS A 147 -12.63 9.44 -4.69
N SER A 148 -12.36 8.42 -5.51
CA SER A 148 -13.15 7.20 -5.58
C SER A 148 -13.18 6.47 -4.24
N ILE A 149 -12.02 6.30 -3.58
CA ILE A 149 -11.94 5.65 -2.26
C ILE A 149 -12.67 6.49 -1.21
N SER A 150 -12.49 7.81 -1.21
CA SER A 150 -13.17 8.72 -0.27
C SER A 150 -14.70 8.58 -0.40
N ARG A 151 -15.22 8.59 -1.63
CA ARG A 151 -16.65 8.39 -1.90
C ARG A 151 -17.14 7.03 -1.42
N LEU A 152 -16.37 5.97 -1.68
CA LEU A 152 -16.72 4.61 -1.26
C LEU A 152 -16.76 4.42 0.26
N VAL A 153 -15.88 5.10 0.99
CA VAL A 153 -15.87 5.11 2.46
C VAL A 153 -17.13 5.77 3.03
N GLU A 154 -17.60 6.84 2.38
CA GLU A 154 -18.78 7.60 2.79
C GLU A 154 -20.10 6.91 2.45
N GLU A 155 -20.19 6.30 1.27
CA GLU A 155 -21.44 5.69 0.76
C GLU A 155 -21.75 4.30 1.33
N ASP A 156 -20.84 3.73 2.13
CA ASP A 156 -21.06 2.45 2.84
C ASP A 156 -21.49 1.29 1.93
N ARG A 157 -20.90 1.21 0.73
CA ARG A 157 -21.23 0.20 -0.31
C ARG A 157 -20.58 -1.17 -0.05
N GLY A 158 -20.50 -1.58 1.21
CA GLY A 158 -19.93 -2.89 1.59
C GLY A 158 -18.40 -2.97 1.51
N LEU A 159 -17.71 -1.83 1.42
CA LEU A 159 -16.25 -1.79 1.57
C LEU A 159 -15.89 -1.71 3.05
N ASP A 160 -15.07 -2.67 3.48
CA ASP A 160 -14.50 -2.69 4.82
C ASP A 160 -13.62 -1.45 5.04
N ARG A 161 -14.11 -0.52 5.88
CA ARG A 161 -13.43 0.75 6.17
C ARG A 161 -12.08 0.54 6.87
N SER A 162 -11.93 -0.55 7.63
CA SER A 162 -10.66 -0.91 8.27
C SER A 162 -9.58 -1.20 7.21
N ARG A 163 -9.95 -1.84 6.10
CA ARG A 163 -9.07 -2.08 4.95
C ARG A 163 -8.73 -0.81 4.19
N MET A 164 -9.70 0.08 4.01
CA MET A 164 -9.44 1.37 3.38
C MET A 164 -8.48 2.22 4.22
N PHE A 165 -8.54 2.10 5.56
CA PHE A 165 -7.59 2.76 6.44
C PHE A 165 -6.16 2.27 6.20
N ILE A 166 -5.97 0.95 6.06
CA ILE A 166 -4.65 0.39 5.72
C ILE A 166 -4.15 0.89 4.37
N VAL A 167 -5.03 0.94 3.34
CA VAL A 167 -4.66 1.50 2.03
C VAL A 167 -4.21 2.95 2.16
N ALA A 168 -4.96 3.78 2.89
CA ALA A 168 -4.61 5.17 3.12
C ALA A 168 -3.28 5.31 3.89
N ALA A 169 -3.10 4.53 4.95
CA ALA A 169 -1.92 4.53 5.81
C ALA A 169 -0.65 4.12 5.04
N LEU A 170 -0.72 3.02 4.28
CA LEU A 170 0.39 2.56 3.42
C LEU A 170 0.78 3.60 2.35
N ASN A 171 -0.11 4.53 2.05
CA ASN A 171 0.12 5.57 1.05
C ASN A 171 0.50 6.93 1.61
N GLY A 172 0.56 7.06 2.94
CA GLY A 172 0.83 8.34 3.60
C GLY A 172 -0.35 9.31 3.57
N ASP A 173 -1.56 8.85 3.26
CA ASP A 173 -2.74 9.73 3.16
C ASP A 173 -3.39 9.94 4.53
N THR A 174 -2.77 10.78 5.34
CA THR A 174 -3.23 11.13 6.69
C THR A 174 -4.65 11.71 6.68
N ARG A 175 -5.03 12.45 5.63
CA ARG A 175 -6.36 13.06 5.52
C ARG A 175 -7.44 11.99 5.33
N LEU A 176 -7.22 11.06 4.40
CA LEU A 176 -8.14 9.94 4.20
C LEU A 176 -8.19 9.02 5.43
N CYS A 177 -7.05 8.75 6.10
CA CYS A 177 -7.03 8.04 7.38
C CYS A 177 -7.94 8.72 8.41
N SER A 178 -7.77 10.02 8.65
CA SER A 178 -8.60 10.77 9.60
C SER A 178 -10.08 10.70 9.24
N ARG A 179 -10.40 10.89 7.95
CA ARG A 179 -11.77 10.82 7.47
C ARG A 179 -12.40 9.44 7.69
N ILE A 180 -11.65 8.38 7.43
CA ILE A 180 -12.10 7.01 7.69
C ILE A 180 -12.40 6.84 9.17
N LEU A 181 -11.49 7.22 10.07
CA LEU A 181 -11.68 7.11 11.53
C LEU A 181 -12.94 7.87 12.00
N GLU A 182 -13.21 9.05 11.43
CA GLU A 182 -14.42 9.83 11.74
C GLU A 182 -15.71 9.13 11.28
N VAL A 183 -15.74 8.66 10.04
CA VAL A 183 -16.95 8.03 9.45
C VAL A 183 -17.26 6.70 10.11
N SER A 184 -16.23 6.00 10.58
CA SER A 184 -16.32 4.64 11.15
C SER A 184 -16.15 4.59 12.66
N ALA A 185 -16.31 5.71 13.36
CA ALA A 185 -16.12 5.80 14.82
C ALA A 185 -17.13 4.98 15.65
N LYS A 186 -18.09 4.31 15.00
CA LYS A 186 -19.09 3.43 15.61
C LYS A 186 -19.04 2.02 15.05
N ASP A 187 -18.11 1.75 14.13
CA ASP A 187 -18.02 0.45 13.48
C ASP A 187 -17.43 -0.58 14.46
N VAL A 188 -17.98 -1.79 14.43
CA VAL A 188 -17.55 -2.93 15.23
C VAL A 188 -17.28 -4.14 14.35
N TRP A 189 -16.37 -5.01 14.77
CA TRP A 189 -16.06 -6.25 14.07
C TRP A 189 -17.26 -7.19 14.06
N GLY A 190 -17.41 -7.97 12.97
CA GLY A 190 -18.46 -8.98 12.86
C GLY A 190 -19.88 -8.44 12.74
N ALA A 191 -20.08 -7.12 12.66
CA ALA A 191 -21.36 -6.51 12.26
C ALA A 191 -21.59 -6.68 10.76
N ASN A 192 -21.64 -7.92 10.29
CA ASN A 192 -22.05 -8.16 8.92
C ASN A 192 -23.52 -7.85 8.74
N ARG A 193 -23.79 -6.99 7.77
CA ARG A 193 -25.15 -6.57 7.41
C ARG A 193 -26.00 -7.72 6.89
N ASP A 194 -25.36 -8.74 6.32
CA ASP A 194 -26.04 -9.85 5.66
C ASP A 194 -26.26 -11.06 6.58
N GLY A 195 -25.89 -10.96 7.86
CA GLY A 195 -26.07 -12.02 8.85
C GLY A 195 -25.20 -13.27 8.63
N THR A 196 -24.41 -13.31 7.55
CA THR A 196 -23.36 -14.31 7.36
C THR A 196 -22.22 -13.94 8.29
N PRO A 197 -21.73 -14.83 9.17
CA PRO A 197 -20.48 -14.60 9.87
C PRO A 197 -19.37 -14.65 8.83
N ASP A 198 -18.92 -13.49 8.36
CA ASP A 198 -17.58 -13.34 7.79
C ASP A 198 -16.72 -13.43 9.04
N ALA A 199 -16.41 -14.68 9.40
CA ALA A 199 -15.53 -15.00 10.49
C ALA A 199 -14.16 -14.48 10.08
N MET A 200 -13.94 -13.18 10.27
CA MET A 200 -12.60 -12.65 10.38
C MET A 200 -12.02 -13.40 11.55
N ILE A 201 -11.18 -14.37 11.23
CA ILE A 201 -10.82 -15.54 12.05
C ILE A 201 -10.31 -15.14 13.46
N ASP A 202 -9.94 -13.86 13.65
CA ASP A 202 -9.20 -13.39 14.81
C ASP A 202 -9.80 -12.16 15.53
N ALA A 203 -10.88 -11.54 15.06
CA ALA A 203 -11.46 -10.35 15.71
C ALA A 203 -12.73 -10.69 16.50
N PRO A 204 -12.82 -10.36 17.81
CA PRO A 204 -14.02 -10.63 18.59
C PRO A 204 -15.22 -9.82 18.07
N THR A 205 -16.31 -10.50 17.71
CA THR A 205 -17.55 -9.85 17.25
C THR A 205 -18.07 -8.82 18.25
N GLY A 206 -18.51 -7.67 17.75
CA GLY A 206 -19.06 -6.56 18.54
C GLY A 206 -18.00 -5.66 19.18
N THR A 207 -16.71 -5.99 19.07
CA THR A 207 -15.64 -5.10 19.54
C THR A 207 -15.34 -4.02 18.50
N HIS A 208 -14.93 -2.85 18.97
CA HIS A 208 -14.75 -1.68 18.11
C HIS A 208 -13.57 -1.84 17.14
N ILE A 209 -13.73 -1.46 15.88
CA ILE A 209 -12.70 -1.70 14.85
C ILE A 209 -11.40 -0.91 15.08
N TRP A 210 -11.47 0.18 15.84
CA TRP A 210 -10.32 1.02 16.16
C TRP A 210 -9.68 0.74 17.52
N ASP A 211 -10.09 -0.34 18.20
CA ASP A 211 -9.42 -0.81 19.41
C ASP A 211 -8.25 -1.74 19.05
N PRO A 212 -6.98 -1.30 19.23
CA PRO A 212 -5.83 -2.11 18.85
C PRO A 212 -5.71 -3.44 19.60
N TYR A 213 -6.28 -3.53 20.81
CA TYR A 213 -6.27 -4.78 21.59
C TYR A 213 -7.09 -5.89 20.92
N HIS A 214 -8.13 -5.50 20.17
CA HIS A 214 -9.05 -6.40 19.49
C HIS A 214 -8.79 -6.49 17.98
N TRP A 215 -7.68 -5.93 17.49
CA TRP A 215 -7.35 -6.01 16.08
C TRP A 215 -7.04 -7.45 15.65
N PRO A 216 -7.60 -7.90 14.53
CA PRO A 216 -7.22 -9.18 13.94
C PRO A 216 -5.76 -9.14 13.46
N VAL A 217 -5.13 -10.32 13.38
CA VAL A 217 -3.70 -10.45 13.06
C VAL A 217 -3.35 -9.78 11.74
N TRP A 218 -4.17 -9.93 10.70
CA TRP A 218 -3.90 -9.29 9.40
C TRP A 218 -3.87 -7.76 9.49
N PHE A 219 -4.72 -7.14 10.33
CA PHE A 219 -4.73 -5.68 10.48
C PHE A 219 -3.43 -5.22 11.14
N GLN A 220 -2.99 -5.93 12.18
CA GLN A 220 -1.72 -5.65 12.85
C GLN A 220 -0.50 -5.83 11.91
N LEU A 221 -0.54 -6.84 11.05
CA LEU A 221 0.55 -7.12 10.09
C LEU A 221 0.63 -6.11 8.95
N HIS A 222 -0.51 -5.58 8.50
CA HIS A 222 -0.56 -4.70 7.34
C HIS A 222 -0.61 -3.21 7.69
N CYS A 223 -1.01 -2.84 8.90
CA CYS A 223 -1.03 -1.45 9.35
C CYS A 223 0.40 -0.95 9.60
N PRO A 224 0.85 0.14 8.95
CA PRO A 224 2.18 0.70 9.21
C PRO A 224 2.37 1.02 10.71
N PRO A 225 3.53 0.66 11.33
CA PRO A 225 3.73 0.80 12.78
C PRO A 225 3.44 2.20 13.32
N LEU A 226 3.83 3.24 12.57
CA LEU A 226 3.57 4.63 12.96
C LEU A 226 2.07 4.96 13.03
N TYR A 227 1.30 4.47 12.05
CA TYR A 227 -0.14 4.66 11.99
C TYR A 227 -0.86 3.84 13.06
N ALA A 228 -0.41 2.59 13.29
CA ALA A 228 -0.91 1.74 14.37
C ALA A 228 -0.72 2.41 15.74
N TRP A 229 0.47 2.95 16.00
CA TRP A 229 0.77 3.70 17.21
C TRP A 229 -0.12 4.94 17.38
N ALA A 230 -0.27 5.74 16.31
CA ALA A 230 -1.09 6.95 16.35
C ALA A 230 -2.56 6.63 16.65
N VAL A 231 -3.11 5.57 16.04
CA VAL A 231 -4.47 5.08 16.34
C VAL A 231 -4.58 4.62 17.79
N ALA A 232 -3.62 3.84 18.29
CA ALA A 232 -3.64 3.35 19.66
C ALA A 232 -3.63 4.49 20.69
N ARG A 233 -2.83 5.53 20.45
CA ARG A 233 -2.77 6.73 21.30
C ARG A 233 -4.07 7.53 21.25
N ALA A 234 -4.59 7.78 20.04
CA ALA A 234 -5.84 8.50 19.85
C ALA A 234 -7.00 7.75 20.52
N TRP A 235 -7.04 6.43 20.39
CA TRP A 235 -8.04 5.54 20.99
C TRP A 235 -7.98 5.60 22.51
N GLY A 236 -6.80 5.37 23.10
CA GLY A 236 -6.61 5.40 24.55
C GLY A 236 -7.03 6.73 25.19
N LEU A 237 -6.75 7.85 24.53
CA LEU A 237 -7.21 9.16 25.02
C LEU A 237 -8.72 9.33 24.91
N VAL A 238 -9.36 8.87 23.83
CA VAL A 238 -10.82 8.96 23.67
C VAL A 238 -11.51 8.14 24.76
N MET A 239 -10.98 6.95 25.05
CA MET A 239 -11.47 6.07 26.11
C MET A 239 -11.28 6.66 27.52
N ALA A 240 -10.17 7.37 27.75
CA ALA A 240 -9.91 8.02 29.03
C ALA A 240 -10.77 9.30 29.26
N SER A 241 -11.24 9.95 28.18
CA SER A 241 -11.93 11.24 28.25
C SER A 241 -13.45 11.17 28.30
N SER A 242 -14.08 10.02 27.99
CA SER A 242 -15.52 9.95 27.70
C SER A 242 -16.31 9.07 28.69
N PRO A 243 -17.54 9.47 29.10
CA PRO A 243 -18.55 8.59 29.71
C PRO A 243 -19.27 7.75 28.59
N PRO A 244 -20.39 7.02 28.82
CA PRO A 244 -20.76 5.79 28.07
C PRO A 244 -20.83 5.92 26.53
N GLU A 245 -20.67 4.78 25.84
CA GLU A 245 -20.35 4.60 24.39
C GLU A 245 -21.10 5.47 23.36
N HIS A 246 -22.27 6.02 23.68
CA HIS A 246 -23.13 6.76 22.76
C HIS A 246 -22.70 8.22 22.50
N GLU A 247 -21.77 8.78 23.30
CA GLU A 247 -21.35 10.20 23.19
C GLU A 247 -19.94 10.40 22.59
N ARG A 248 -19.30 9.36 22.05
CA ARG A 248 -17.95 9.52 21.46
C ARG A 248 -18.01 10.45 20.26
N ASN A 249 -17.35 11.62 20.37
CA ASN A 249 -17.23 12.61 19.31
C ASN A 249 -16.26 12.11 18.21
N PRO A 250 -16.74 11.71 17.01
CA PRO A 250 -15.90 11.11 15.98
C PRO A 250 -14.80 12.07 15.49
N LYS A 251 -15.10 13.37 15.45
CA LYS A 251 -14.14 14.41 15.02
C LYS A 251 -12.97 14.52 15.99
N ALA A 252 -13.20 14.31 17.29
CA ALA A 252 -12.14 14.34 18.28
C ALA A 252 -11.16 13.18 18.09
N PHE A 253 -11.64 12.01 17.63
CA PHE A 253 -10.78 10.86 17.37
C PHE A 253 -9.87 11.07 16.16
N GLY A 254 -10.44 11.46 15.01
CA GLY A 254 -9.66 11.79 13.80
C GLY A 254 -8.63 12.90 14.05
N GLY A 255 -9.06 14.01 14.68
CA GLY A 255 -8.16 15.13 14.99
C GLY A 255 -6.99 14.75 15.91
N ARG A 256 -7.22 13.92 16.93
CA ARG A 256 -6.15 13.42 17.82
C ARG A 256 -5.17 12.52 17.08
N PHE A 257 -5.67 11.65 16.20
CA PHE A 257 -4.84 10.80 15.37
C PHE A 257 -3.88 11.61 14.49
N VAL A 258 -4.37 12.65 13.82
CA VAL A 258 -3.53 13.54 12.98
C VAL A 258 -2.46 14.23 13.82
N ALA A 259 -2.84 14.81 14.97
CA ALA A 259 -1.90 15.49 15.85
C ALA A 259 -0.76 14.58 16.31
N PHE A 260 -1.02 13.30 16.58
CA PHE A 260 0.03 12.34 16.94
C PHE A 260 0.97 12.00 15.78
N LEU A 261 0.45 11.92 14.55
CA LEU A 261 1.32 11.69 13.39
C LEU A 261 2.23 12.89 13.12
N GLU A 262 1.69 14.10 13.20
CA GLU A 262 2.46 15.35 13.05
C GLU A 262 3.55 15.45 14.13
N GLU A 263 3.23 15.14 15.40
CA GLU A 263 4.20 15.14 16.50
C GLU A 263 5.41 14.22 16.23
N VAL A 264 5.21 13.06 15.62
CA VAL A 264 6.30 12.13 15.31
C VAL A 264 7.08 12.57 14.08
N GLN A 265 6.41 13.09 13.06
CA GLN A 265 7.06 13.61 11.85
C GLN A 265 8.01 14.76 12.19
N ASP A 266 7.55 15.72 13.01
CA ASP A 266 8.37 16.85 13.49
C ASP A 266 9.62 16.40 14.25
N ARG A 267 9.53 15.26 14.97
CA ARG A 267 10.67 14.69 15.72
C ARG A 267 11.64 13.90 14.85
N GLN A 268 11.21 13.37 13.71
CA GLN A 268 12.08 12.61 12.80
C GLN A 268 12.93 13.50 11.92
N GLU A 269 12.55 14.75 11.68
CA GLU A 269 13.37 15.74 10.95
C GLU A 269 14.63 16.22 11.72
N ILE A 270 14.85 15.70 12.93
CA ILE A 270 15.95 16.11 13.84
C ILE A 270 17.15 15.13 13.79
N TRP A 271 17.05 14.02 13.06
CA TRP A 271 18.11 12.99 12.94
C TRP A 271 18.61 12.82 11.51
#